data_AF-A0A9P0D7D6-F1
#
_entry.id   AF-A0A9P0D7D6-F1
#
_cell.length_a   1.000
_cell.length_b   1.000
_cell.length_c   1.000
_cell.angle_alpha   90.00
_cell.angle_beta   90.00
_cell.angle_gamma   90.00
#
_symmetry.space_group_name_H-M   'P 1'
#
loop_
_entity.id
_entity.type
_entity.pdbx_description
1 polymer ?
#
loop_
_entity_poly.entity_id
_entity_poly.type
_entity_poly.pdbx_seq_one_letter_code
_entity_poly.pdbx_strand_id
1 'polypeptide(L)'
;MGAFRNADSITMPRRSEPSEPKILVETNRGKDENTVNREDAIAMSPYADHFELRWSVPNDNGDPILYYLIKYCINDKVNGEWRDRDCTKESQRSVQYTSFELDHLHPDTVYKIELRAHNTIGDSWPATLRVKTARGIDPIIPMEKPAMSSSAIIGIVIASIVLILLVLDITCYFVNRMGVIALCCNARTKQAEDEDPKLGRDEREPLQHEEKPMSVEFDGRFTHSKSGEIIGKHSAV
;
A
#
# COMPACT_ATOMS: atom_id res chain seq x y z
N MET A 1 -0.14 -68.61 35.92
CA MET A 1 0.72 -67.40 35.98
C MET A 1 0.44 -66.58 34.73
N GLY A 2 -0.39 -65.54 34.83
CA GLY A 2 -0.66 -64.63 33.72
C GLY A 2 0.31 -63.45 33.78
N ALA A 3 1.11 -63.27 32.72
CA ALA A 3 2.03 -62.15 32.58
C ALA A 3 1.22 -60.87 32.27
N PHE A 4 1.11 -59.96 33.24
CA PHE A 4 0.63 -58.61 32.98
C PHE A 4 1.68 -57.88 32.14
N ARG A 5 1.35 -57.61 30.87
CA ARG A 5 2.11 -56.68 30.04
C ARG A 5 1.91 -55.28 30.62
N ASN A 6 3.00 -54.62 30.96
CA ASN A 6 2.99 -53.21 31.32
C ASN A 6 2.35 -52.44 30.15
N ALA A 7 1.16 -51.90 30.37
CA ALA A 7 0.56 -50.98 29.41
C ALA A 7 1.36 -49.68 29.47
N ASP A 8 1.87 -49.24 28.31
CA ASP A 8 2.53 -47.95 28.20
C ASP A 8 1.54 -46.86 28.64
N SER A 9 1.86 -46.22 29.76
CA SER A 9 1.09 -45.11 30.29
C SER A 9 1.20 -43.94 29.33
N ILE A 10 0.22 -43.79 28.42
CA ILE A 10 0.04 -42.58 27.62
C ILE A 10 -0.39 -41.46 28.59
N THR A 11 0.58 -40.68 29.07
CA THR A 11 0.29 -39.40 29.74
C THR A 11 0.09 -38.34 28.67
N MET A 12 -1.10 -37.73 28.64
CA MET A 12 -1.32 -36.52 27.83
C MET A 12 -0.36 -35.41 28.31
N PRO A 13 0.16 -34.58 27.40
CA PRO A 13 1.02 -33.47 27.79
C PRO A 13 0.28 -32.56 28.77
N ARG A 14 0.94 -32.20 29.87
CA ARG A 14 0.38 -31.27 30.85
C ARG A 14 0.35 -29.88 30.26
N ARG A 15 -0.73 -29.15 30.51
CA ARG A 15 -0.80 -27.72 30.21
C ARG A 15 0.22 -26.96 31.03
N SER A 16 0.82 -25.92 30.47
CA SER A 16 1.77 -25.04 31.17
C SER A 16 1.61 -23.58 30.76
N GLU A 17 2.39 -22.69 31.37
CA GLU A 17 2.56 -21.32 30.91
C GLU A 17 3.01 -21.28 29.44
N PRO A 18 2.75 -20.18 28.71
CA PRO A 18 3.16 -20.06 27.32
C PRO A 18 4.69 -20.06 27.16
N SER A 19 5.19 -20.40 25.98
CA SER A 19 6.62 -20.26 25.69
C SER A 19 7.04 -18.78 25.63
N GLU A 20 8.34 -18.50 25.78
CA GLU A 20 8.88 -17.16 25.61
C GLU A 20 8.50 -16.57 24.23
N PRO A 21 7.94 -15.34 24.17
CA PRO A 21 7.67 -14.65 22.92
C PRO A 21 8.96 -14.41 22.13
N LYS A 22 8.88 -14.36 20.80
CA LYS A 22 10.03 -14.00 19.97
C LYS A 22 9.85 -12.60 19.41
N ILE A 23 10.68 -11.67 19.86
CA ILE A 23 10.70 -10.29 19.35
C ILE A 23 11.33 -10.29 17.96
N LEU A 24 10.67 -9.63 17.01
CA LEU A 24 11.09 -9.50 15.63
C LEU A 24 11.82 -8.17 15.47
N VAL A 25 13.15 -8.21 15.41
CA VAL A 25 13.99 -7.02 15.21
C VAL A 25 14.53 -7.01 13.79
N GLU A 26 14.27 -5.93 13.05
CA GLU A 26 14.93 -5.67 11.77
C GLU A 26 16.34 -5.12 12.03
N THR A 27 17.26 -6.00 12.43
CA THR A 27 18.65 -5.60 12.62
C THR A 27 19.27 -5.32 11.26
N ASN A 28 19.47 -4.04 10.92
CA ASN A 28 20.38 -3.61 9.85
C ASN A 28 21.85 -3.81 10.27
N ARG A 29 22.21 -5.00 10.76
CA ARG A 29 23.61 -5.36 10.98
C ARG A 29 24.07 -6.17 9.78
N GLY A 30 24.95 -5.54 9.01
CA GLY A 30 25.85 -6.24 8.13
C GLY A 30 26.44 -7.45 8.86
N LYS A 31 26.58 -8.50 8.07
CA LYS A 31 27.18 -9.80 8.32
C LYS A 31 28.50 -9.70 9.10
N ASP A 32 28.45 -9.48 10.41
CA ASP A 32 29.55 -9.66 11.33
C ASP A 32 29.10 -10.63 12.42
N GLU A 33 29.19 -11.92 12.07
CA GLU A 33 29.20 -13.01 13.03
C GLU A 33 30.48 -12.91 13.88
N ASN A 34 30.42 -12.12 14.95
CA ASN A 34 31.25 -12.35 16.13
C ASN A 34 30.66 -11.65 17.36
N THR A 35 29.51 -12.10 17.84
CA THR A 35 28.90 -11.54 19.06
C THR A 35 29.22 -12.39 20.28
N VAL A 36 30.32 -12.02 20.91
CA VAL A 36 30.43 -11.95 22.37
C VAL A 36 29.13 -11.33 22.92
N ASN A 37 28.44 -12.04 23.81
CA ASN A 37 27.24 -11.68 24.59
C ASN A 37 26.07 -11.02 23.82
N ARG A 38 25.05 -11.83 23.49
CA ARG A 38 23.73 -11.37 22.98
C ARG A 38 23.02 -10.38 23.92
N GLU A 39 23.38 -10.36 25.21
CA GLU A 39 22.78 -9.48 26.23
C GLU A 39 23.15 -8.00 26.04
N ASP A 40 24.24 -7.70 25.32
CA ASP A 40 24.68 -6.34 25.01
C ASP A 40 24.27 -5.86 23.61
N ALA A 41 23.51 -6.66 22.86
CA ALA A 41 23.01 -6.25 21.56
C ALA A 41 21.92 -5.17 21.72
N ILE A 42 22.20 -3.97 21.24
CA ILE A 42 21.27 -2.84 21.23
C ILE A 42 20.76 -2.64 19.80
N ALA A 43 19.44 -2.70 19.62
CA ALA A 43 18.78 -2.32 18.39
C ALA A 43 18.72 -0.79 18.27
N MET A 44 18.80 -0.26 17.05
CA MET A 44 18.66 1.18 16.82
C MET A 44 17.25 1.47 16.31
N SER A 45 16.51 2.36 17.00
CA SER A 45 15.28 2.92 16.46
C SER A 45 15.65 4.04 15.48
N PRO A 46 15.01 4.09 14.30
CA PRO A 46 15.16 5.23 13.40
C PRO A 46 14.48 6.51 13.93
N TYR A 47 13.57 6.35 14.89
CA TYR A 47 12.80 7.43 15.49
C TYR A 47 13.31 7.80 16.87
N ALA A 48 13.08 9.05 17.25
CA ALA A 48 13.58 9.63 18.50
C ALA A 48 12.58 9.52 19.66
N ASP A 49 11.30 9.45 19.33
CA ASP A 49 10.17 9.58 20.23
C ASP A 49 9.25 8.35 20.26
N HIS A 50 9.44 7.40 19.34
CA HIS A 50 8.66 6.17 19.31
C HIS A 50 9.46 4.95 18.83
N PHE A 51 8.90 3.77 19.06
CA PHE A 51 9.42 2.51 18.56
C PHE A 51 8.31 1.47 18.41
N GLU A 52 8.22 0.84 17.23
CA GLU A 52 7.27 -0.25 17.00
C GLU A 52 7.87 -1.60 17.43
N LEU A 53 7.35 -2.16 18.52
CA LEU A 53 7.66 -3.52 18.94
C LEU A 53 6.81 -4.50 18.15
N ARG A 54 7.43 -5.52 17.55
CA ARG A 54 6.74 -6.65 16.88
C ARG A 54 7.21 -7.98 17.42
N TRP A 55 6.31 -8.97 17.48
CA TRP A 55 6.64 -10.32 17.95
C TRP A 55 5.86 -11.40 17.20
N SER A 56 6.30 -12.65 17.32
CA SER A 56 5.51 -13.81 16.90
C SER A 56 4.69 -14.37 18.05
N VAL A 57 3.49 -14.89 17.76
CA VAL A 57 2.66 -15.62 18.73
C VAL A 57 3.44 -16.84 19.26
N PRO A 58 3.69 -16.94 20.58
CA PRO A 58 4.38 -18.09 21.17
C PRO A 58 3.47 -19.33 21.24
N ASN A 59 4.06 -20.48 21.56
CA ASN A 59 3.29 -21.70 21.82
C ASN A 59 2.50 -21.53 23.12
N ASP A 60 1.21 -21.89 23.09
CA ASP A 60 0.28 -21.78 24.22
C ASP A 60 0.39 -22.95 25.20
N ASN A 61 1.14 -24.00 24.83
CA ASN A 61 1.37 -25.20 25.62
C ASN A 61 0.07 -25.84 26.14
N GLY A 62 -1.00 -25.80 25.33
CA GLY A 62 -2.27 -26.46 25.61
C GLY A 62 -3.26 -25.65 26.45
N ASP A 63 -2.97 -24.38 26.75
CA ASP A 63 -3.91 -23.45 27.37
C ASP A 63 -3.81 -22.05 26.70
N PRO A 64 -4.90 -21.53 26.11
CA PRO A 64 -4.82 -20.41 25.18
C PRO A 64 -4.28 -19.13 25.83
N ILE A 65 -3.47 -18.41 25.07
CA ILE A 65 -2.94 -17.10 25.48
C ILE A 65 -4.10 -16.10 25.53
N LEU A 66 -4.23 -15.42 26.67
CA LEU A 66 -5.29 -14.43 26.90
C LEU A 66 -4.85 -13.03 26.47
N TYR A 67 -3.60 -12.66 26.78
CA TYR A 67 -3.05 -11.34 26.50
C TYR A 67 -1.52 -11.36 26.58
N TYR A 68 -0.92 -10.27 26.09
CA TYR A 68 0.50 -9.96 26.26
C TYR A 68 0.69 -8.87 27.31
N LEU A 69 1.78 -8.97 28.05
CA LEU A 69 2.23 -7.96 29.02
C LEU A 69 3.49 -7.30 28.50
N ILE A 70 3.49 -5.98 28.44
CA ILE A 70 4.59 -5.18 27.92
C ILE A 70 5.01 -4.16 28.97
N LYS A 71 6.30 -4.10 29.25
CA LYS A 71 6.92 -3.12 30.13
C LYS A 71 8.17 -2.59 29.48
N TYR A 72 8.43 -1.30 29.61
CA TYR A 72 9.69 -0.72 29.19
C TYR A 72 10.23 0.24 30.22
N CYS A 73 11.56 0.27 30.33
CA CYS A 73 12.29 1.11 31.28
C CYS A 73 13.43 1.79 30.54
N ILE A 74 13.79 2.99 30.97
CA ILE A 74 15.10 3.56 30.62
C ILE A 74 16.17 2.62 31.18
N ASN A 75 17.17 2.30 30.38
CA ASN A 75 18.22 1.36 30.75
C ASN A 75 19.59 2.03 30.58
N ASP A 76 20.17 2.46 31.70
CA ASP A 76 21.44 3.19 31.73
C ASP A 76 22.59 2.24 32.08
N LYS A 77 23.76 2.44 31.47
CA LYS A 77 24.97 1.68 31.82
C LYS A 77 25.74 2.43 32.91
N VAL A 78 25.64 1.96 34.15
CA VAL A 78 26.32 2.54 35.34
C VAL A 78 27.43 1.58 35.77
N ASN A 79 28.67 2.06 35.80
CA ASN A 79 29.85 1.24 36.13
C ASN A 79 30.00 -0.04 35.27
N GLY A 80 29.55 0.01 34.01
CA GLY A 80 29.62 -1.13 33.10
C GLY A 80 28.43 -2.09 33.20
N GLU A 81 27.51 -1.89 34.15
CA GLU A 81 26.32 -2.71 34.32
C GLU A 81 25.06 -1.95 33.91
N TRP A 82 24.14 -2.63 33.25
CA TRP A 82 22.85 -2.07 32.87
C TRP A 82 21.91 -1.99 34.08
N ARG A 83 21.26 -0.83 34.27
CA ARG A 83 20.29 -0.61 35.35
C ARG A 83 19.01 0.00 34.81
N ASP A 84 17.89 -0.58 35.24
CA ASP A 84 16.55 -0.11 34.88
C ASP A 84 16.18 1.12 35.72
N ARG A 85 15.68 2.16 35.06
CA ARG A 85 15.13 3.39 35.64
C ARG A 85 13.86 3.79 34.89
N ASP A 86 13.02 4.61 35.54
CA ASP A 86 11.82 5.20 34.94
C ASP A 86 10.97 4.20 34.14
N CYS A 87 10.61 3.09 34.79
CA CYS A 87 9.81 2.04 34.20
C CYS A 87 8.34 2.47 34.03
N THR A 88 7.75 2.07 32.91
CA THR A 88 6.31 2.15 32.73
C THR A 88 5.58 1.11 33.57
N LYS A 89 4.29 1.34 33.77
CA LYS A 89 3.37 0.29 34.22
C LYS A 89 3.25 -0.77 33.14
N GLU A 90 3.02 -2.02 33.55
CA GLU A 90 2.75 -3.10 32.61
C GLU A 90 1.48 -2.79 31.81
N SER A 91 1.62 -2.78 30.49
CA SER A 91 0.52 -2.59 29.55
C SER A 91 0.05 -3.96 29.07
N GLN A 92 -1.25 -4.22 29.21
CA GLN A 92 -1.89 -5.41 28.69
C GLN A 92 -2.33 -5.19 27.24
N ARG A 93 -1.99 -6.13 26.35
CA ARG A 93 -2.42 -6.13 24.95
C ARG A 93 -3.19 -7.39 24.62
N SER A 94 -4.30 -7.22 23.89
CA SER A 94 -5.11 -8.35 23.40
C SER A 94 -4.28 -9.29 22.53
N VAL A 95 -4.54 -10.59 22.62
CA VAL A 95 -3.88 -11.65 21.83
C VAL A 95 -4.04 -11.45 20.31
N GLN A 96 -5.01 -10.64 19.86
CA GLN A 96 -5.21 -10.30 18.46
C GLN A 96 -4.11 -9.42 17.87
N TYR A 97 -3.32 -8.75 18.72
CA TYR A 97 -2.23 -7.88 18.29
C TYR A 97 -0.88 -8.56 18.53
N THR A 98 -0.01 -8.47 17.52
CA THR A 98 1.39 -8.91 17.58
C THR A 98 2.36 -7.76 17.39
N SER A 99 1.88 -6.53 17.56
CA SER A 99 2.66 -5.31 17.57
C SER A 99 2.17 -4.33 18.62
N PHE A 100 3.07 -3.45 19.06
CA PHE A 100 2.78 -2.39 20.01
C PHE A 100 3.70 -1.20 19.77
N GLU A 101 3.10 -0.01 19.65
CA GLU A 101 3.83 1.24 19.51
C GLU A 101 4.16 1.81 20.90
N LEU A 102 5.46 1.96 21.16
CA LEU A 102 5.95 2.65 22.34
C LEU A 102 6.07 4.13 21.96
N ASP A 103 5.25 4.98 22.57
CA ASP A 103 5.22 6.41 22.30
C ASP A 103 5.88 7.24 23.40
N HIS A 104 6.11 8.52 23.11
CA HIS A 104 6.62 9.53 24.05
C HIS A 104 7.97 9.15 24.69
N LEU A 105 8.82 8.48 23.92
CA LEU A 105 10.18 8.14 24.30
C LEU A 105 11.07 9.39 24.27
N HIS A 106 12.14 9.36 25.05
CA HIS A 106 13.16 10.39 25.03
C HIS A 106 14.18 10.12 23.92
N PRO A 107 14.67 11.17 23.22
CA PRO A 107 15.71 11.05 22.21
C PRO A 107 17.03 10.55 22.82
N ASP A 108 17.86 9.90 21.99
CA ASP A 108 19.20 9.35 22.34
C ASP A 108 19.22 8.48 23.60
N THR A 109 18.10 7.86 23.95
CA THR A 109 17.90 7.12 25.21
C THR A 109 17.79 5.63 24.94
N VAL A 110 18.41 4.82 25.78
CA VAL A 110 18.32 3.35 25.70
C VAL A 110 17.16 2.88 26.55
N TYR A 111 16.26 2.12 25.95
CA TYR A 111 15.14 1.47 26.62
C TYR A 111 15.33 -0.04 26.62
N LYS A 112 15.05 -0.66 27.77
CA LYS A 112 14.88 -2.12 27.89
C LYS A 112 13.39 -2.42 27.87
N ILE A 113 12.98 -3.22 26.90
CA ILE A 113 11.61 -3.69 26.69
C ILE A 113 11.52 -5.13 27.15
N GLU A 114 10.50 -5.45 27.94
CA GLU A 114 10.16 -6.80 28.38
C GLU A 114 8.77 -7.16 27.87
N LEU A 115 8.67 -8.31 27.20
CA LEU A 115 7.42 -8.84 26.64
C LEU A 115 7.17 -10.24 27.22
N ARG A 116 5.96 -10.46 27.74
CA ARG A 116 5.48 -11.78 28.20
C ARG A 116 4.14 -12.12 27.56
N ALA A 117 3.86 -13.42 27.45
CA ALA A 117 2.55 -13.95 27.13
C ALA A 117 1.90 -14.51 28.39
N HIS A 118 0.61 -14.28 28.57
CA HIS A 118 -0.13 -14.74 29.75
C HIS A 118 -1.25 -15.70 29.34
N ASN A 119 -1.39 -16.80 30.06
CA ASN A 119 -2.55 -17.69 30.01
C ASN A 119 -3.11 -17.90 31.42
N THR A 120 -4.14 -18.75 31.56
CA THR A 120 -4.76 -19.05 32.87
C THR A 120 -3.81 -19.72 33.87
N ILE A 121 -2.67 -20.25 33.43
CA ILE A 121 -1.67 -20.89 34.28
C ILE A 121 -0.67 -19.86 34.81
N GLY A 122 -0.23 -18.92 33.96
CA GLY A 122 0.70 -17.87 34.36
C GLY A 122 1.34 -17.12 33.19
N ASP A 123 2.42 -16.42 33.52
CA ASP A 123 3.22 -15.64 32.58
C ASP A 123 4.35 -16.48 31.99
N SER A 124 4.65 -16.28 30.70
CA SER A 124 5.86 -16.81 30.10
C SER A 124 7.12 -16.15 30.68
N TRP A 125 8.28 -16.75 30.41
CA TRP A 125 9.56 -16.05 30.52
C TRP A 125 9.56 -14.75 29.70
N PRO A 126 10.23 -13.68 30.17
CA PRO A 126 10.27 -12.41 29.49
C PRO A 126 11.23 -12.44 28.30
N ALA A 127 10.71 -12.12 27.12
CA ALA A 127 11.52 -11.74 25.99
C ALA A 127 12.05 -10.31 26.20
N THR A 128 13.36 -10.12 26.11
CA THR A 128 13.98 -8.81 26.38
C THR A 128 14.64 -8.23 25.12
N LEU A 129 14.46 -6.92 24.93
CA LEU A 129 15.10 -6.16 23.85
C LEU A 129 15.62 -4.83 24.40
N ARG A 130 16.86 -4.48 24.07
CA ARG A 130 17.39 -3.12 24.26
C ARG A 130 17.29 -2.36 22.96
N VAL A 131 16.65 -1.20 22.98
CA VAL A 131 16.56 -0.29 21.84
C VAL A 131 17.10 1.08 22.21
N LYS A 132 17.88 1.68 21.32
CA LYS A 132 18.33 3.07 21.46
C LYS A 132 17.58 3.96 20.48
N THR A 133 16.95 5.02 20.98
CA THR A 133 16.23 6.01 20.17
C THR A 133 17.19 6.93 19.42
N ALA A 134 16.73 7.49 18.30
CA ALA A 134 17.48 8.47 17.53
C ALA A 134 17.66 9.80 18.30
N ARG A 135 18.62 10.63 17.90
CA ARG A 135 18.99 11.87 18.62
C ARG A 135 17.97 13.02 18.50
N GLY A 136 16.90 12.87 17.72
CA GLY A 136 15.85 13.88 17.56
C GLY A 136 16.18 15.06 16.64
N ILE A 137 17.42 15.16 16.15
CA ILE A 137 17.85 16.26 15.25
C ILE A 137 17.74 15.88 13.78
N ASP A 138 17.80 14.59 13.45
CA ASP A 138 17.55 14.08 12.10
C ASP A 138 16.79 12.75 12.23
N PRO A 139 15.61 12.56 11.62
CA PRO A 139 15.09 11.21 11.47
C PRO A 139 16.13 10.44 10.66
N ILE A 140 16.64 9.33 11.22
CA ILE A 140 17.39 8.38 10.42
C ILE A 140 16.33 7.80 9.50
N ILE A 141 16.11 8.42 8.34
CA ILE A 141 15.08 8.00 7.38
C ILE A 141 15.34 6.51 7.15
N PRO A 142 14.47 5.61 7.65
CA PRO A 142 14.57 4.22 7.28
C PRO A 142 14.46 4.25 5.77
N MET A 143 15.50 3.81 5.07
CA MET A 143 15.42 3.62 3.63
C MET A 143 14.26 2.64 3.43
N GLU A 144 13.09 3.17 3.07
CA GLU A 144 11.95 2.35 2.68
C GLU A 144 12.48 1.47 1.56
N LYS A 145 12.72 0.20 1.88
CA LYS A 145 12.80 -0.81 0.84
C LYS A 145 11.49 -0.64 0.08
N PRO A 146 11.49 -0.40 -1.24
CA PRO A 146 10.28 -0.14 -1.98
C PRO A 146 9.37 -1.35 -1.81
N ALA A 147 8.44 -1.26 -0.86
CA ALA A 147 7.34 -2.16 -0.73
C ALA A 147 6.49 -1.82 -1.95
N MET A 148 6.55 -2.68 -2.97
CA MET A 148 5.72 -2.55 -4.15
C MET A 148 4.28 -2.49 -3.64
N SER A 149 3.69 -1.29 -3.67
CA SER A 149 2.35 -1.07 -3.19
C SER A 149 1.43 -2.05 -3.93
N SER A 150 0.44 -2.62 -3.23
CA SER A 150 -0.49 -3.57 -3.86
C SER A 150 -1.13 -3.00 -5.13
N SER A 151 -1.25 -1.67 -5.23
CA SER A 151 -1.66 -0.93 -6.43
C SER A 151 -0.63 -0.97 -7.58
N ALA A 152 0.67 -0.95 -7.31
CA ALA A 152 1.71 -1.11 -8.33
C ALA A 152 1.67 -2.51 -8.96
N ILE A 153 1.43 -3.55 -8.16
CA ILE A 153 1.30 -4.93 -8.64
C ILE A 153 0.08 -5.04 -9.58
N ILE A 154 -1.08 -4.52 -9.17
CA ILE A 154 -2.29 -4.52 -9.99
C ILE A 154 -2.08 -3.74 -11.30
N GLY A 155 -1.39 -2.59 -11.24
CA GLY A 155 -1.06 -1.80 -12.42
C GLY A 155 -0.19 -2.55 -13.43
N ILE A 156 0.84 -3.27 -12.95
CA ILE A 156 1.71 -4.09 -13.81
C ILE A 156 0.93 -5.23 -14.46
N VAL A 157 0.01 -5.87 -13.73
CA VAL A 157 -0.84 -6.95 -14.27
C VAL A 157 -1.75 -6.42 -15.37
N ILE A 158 -2.42 -5.28 -15.15
CA ILE A 158 -3.30 -4.67 -16.18
C ILE A 158 -2.49 -4.25 -17.40
N ALA A 159 -1.33 -3.60 -17.21
CA ALA A 159 -0.45 -3.19 -18.29
C ALA A 159 0.05 -4.39 -19.12
N SER A 160 0.39 -5.50 -18.46
CA SER A 160 0.83 -6.71 -19.16
C SER A 160 -0.30 -7.36 -19.98
N ILE A 161 -1.54 -7.40 -19.45
CA ILE A 161 -2.71 -7.88 -20.21
C ILE A 161 -2.96 -7.01 -21.44
N VAL A 162 -2.94 -5.69 -21.31
CA VAL A 162 -3.13 -4.76 -22.44
C VAL A 162 -2.04 -4.93 -23.49
N LEU A 163 -0.78 -5.07 -23.06
CA LEU A 163 0.34 -5.32 -23.97
C LEU A 163 0.17 -6.64 -24.73
N ILE A 164 -0.25 -7.71 -24.04
CA ILE A 164 -0.52 -9.01 -24.67
C ILE A 164 -1.66 -8.87 -25.70
N LEU A 165 -2.74 -8.17 -25.37
CA LEU A 165 -3.85 -7.93 -26.30
C LEU A 165 -3.39 -7.13 -27.54
N LEU A 166 -2.53 -6.13 -27.38
CA LEU A 166 -1.96 -5.39 -28.50
C LEU A 166 -1.06 -6.27 -29.36
N VAL A 167 -0.20 -7.10 -28.75
CA VAL A 167 0.67 -8.02 -29.50
C VAL A 167 -0.16 -9.06 -30.26
N LEU A 168 -1.21 -9.61 -29.63
CA LEU A 168 -2.12 -10.53 -30.30
C LEU A 168 -2.85 -9.85 -31.46
N ASP A 169 -3.36 -8.64 -31.28
CA ASP A 169 -4.04 -7.89 -32.34
C ASP A 169 -3.10 -7.54 -33.51
N ILE A 170 -1.86 -7.13 -33.21
CA ILE A 170 -0.80 -6.87 -34.21
C ILE A 170 -0.41 -8.17 -34.93
N THR A 171 -0.24 -9.27 -34.20
CA THR A 171 0.13 -10.57 -34.79
C THR A 171 -1.01 -11.10 -35.66
N CYS A 172 -2.26 -10.98 -35.21
CA CYS A 172 -3.45 -11.31 -36.00
C CYS A 172 -3.60 -10.40 -37.23
N TYR A 173 -3.23 -9.13 -37.11
CA TYR A 173 -3.19 -8.19 -38.24
C TYR A 173 -2.20 -8.66 -39.32
N PHE A 174 -0.98 -9.04 -38.93
CA PHE A 174 0.04 -9.49 -39.88
C PHE A 174 -0.21 -10.89 -40.45
N VAL A 175 -0.73 -11.82 -39.65
CA VAL A 175 -0.92 -13.22 -40.08
C VAL A 175 -2.22 -13.41 -40.84
N ASN A 176 -3.30 -12.70 -40.49
CA ASN A 176 -4.64 -13.01 -41.00
C ASN A 176 -5.31 -11.86 -41.78
N ARG A 177 -4.69 -10.68 -41.91
CA ARG A 177 -5.31 -9.46 -42.49
C ARG A 177 -6.72 -9.13 -41.96
N MET A 178 -7.08 -9.65 -40.79
CA MET A 178 -8.33 -9.37 -40.07
C MET A 178 -8.03 -9.39 -38.56
N GLY A 179 -7.47 -8.30 -38.05
CA GLY A 179 -7.40 -8.01 -36.61
C GLY A 179 -8.71 -7.42 -36.11
N VAL A 180 -8.91 -7.32 -34.80
CA VAL A 180 -10.18 -6.88 -34.16
C VAL A 180 -10.50 -5.42 -34.53
N ILE A 181 -9.49 -4.64 -34.92
CA ILE A 181 -9.63 -3.29 -35.49
C ILE A 181 -10.37 -3.27 -36.85
N ALA A 182 -10.33 -4.36 -37.63
CA ALA A 182 -11.04 -4.46 -38.90
C ALA A 182 -12.57 -4.53 -38.69
N LEU A 183 -13.04 -5.03 -37.55
CA LEU A 183 -14.46 -4.99 -37.18
C LEU A 183 -14.91 -3.55 -36.82
N CYS A 184 -14.04 -2.76 -36.18
CA CYS A 184 -14.31 -1.34 -35.90
C CYS A 184 -14.27 -0.48 -37.18
N CYS A 185 -13.41 -0.81 -38.14
CA CYS A 185 -13.37 -0.13 -39.44
C CYS A 185 -14.54 -0.55 -40.36
N ASN A 186 -14.97 -1.81 -40.34
CA ASN A 186 -16.14 -2.26 -41.12
C ASN A 186 -17.47 -1.69 -40.62
N ALA A 187 -17.56 -1.31 -39.34
CA ALA A 187 -18.74 -0.61 -38.81
C ALA A 187 -18.85 0.82 -39.36
N ARG A 188 -17.74 1.47 -39.73
CA ARG A 188 -17.73 2.82 -40.31
C ARG A 188 -17.96 2.84 -41.81
N THR A 189 -17.47 1.84 -42.55
CA THR A 189 -17.64 1.79 -44.01
C THR A 189 -19.10 1.61 -44.43
N LYS A 190 -19.94 0.96 -43.61
CA LYS A 190 -21.38 0.78 -43.91
C LYS A 190 -22.22 2.05 -43.91
N GLN A 191 -21.72 3.18 -43.42
CA GLN A 191 -22.44 4.46 -43.46
C GLN A 191 -22.11 5.32 -44.70
N ALA A 192 -21.15 4.91 -45.53
CA ALA A 192 -20.64 5.75 -46.62
C ALA A 192 -21.10 5.32 -48.03
N GLU A 193 -21.85 4.22 -48.16
CA GLU A 193 -22.19 3.62 -49.46
C GLU A 193 -23.64 3.87 -49.96
N ASP A 194 -24.49 4.57 -49.20
CA ASP A 194 -25.94 4.68 -49.51
C ASP A 194 -26.39 6.00 -50.19
N GLU A 195 -25.49 6.93 -50.53
CA GLU A 195 -25.89 8.21 -51.14
C GLU A 195 -25.04 8.53 -52.38
N ASP A 196 -25.36 7.87 -53.50
CA ASP A 196 -25.14 8.43 -54.84
C ASP A 196 -26.29 7.98 -55.76
N PRO A 197 -26.92 8.91 -56.50
CA PRO A 197 -26.70 8.83 -57.95
C PRO A 197 -26.71 10.17 -58.72
N LYS A 198 -25.82 10.23 -59.74
CA LYS A 198 -26.01 10.76 -61.13
C LYS A 198 -26.28 12.29 -61.28
N LEU A 199 -25.77 13.06 -62.26
CA LEU A 199 -25.32 12.80 -63.64
C LEU A 199 -24.68 14.08 -64.25
N GLY A 200 -23.66 13.91 -65.12
CA GLY A 200 -23.31 14.79 -66.26
C GLY A 200 -22.55 16.09 -65.95
N ARG A 201 -21.65 16.62 -66.79
CA ARG A 201 -21.11 16.27 -68.11
C ARG A 201 -19.89 17.20 -68.32
N ASP A 202 -18.91 16.73 -69.10
CA ASP A 202 -17.69 17.39 -69.60
C ASP A 202 -17.64 18.94 -69.56
N GLU A 203 -16.46 19.48 -69.18
CA GLU A 203 -15.88 20.58 -69.96
C GLU A 203 -14.34 20.57 -69.86
N ARG A 204 -13.66 20.59 -71.01
CA ARG A 204 -12.26 20.98 -71.16
C ARG A 204 -12.16 22.25 -72.01
N GLU A 205 -11.25 23.11 -71.57
CA GLU A 205 -10.49 24.15 -72.27
C GLU A 205 -11.02 25.60 -72.39
N PRO A 206 -10.09 26.60 -72.45
CA PRO A 206 -10.28 27.92 -71.84
C PRO A 206 -10.07 29.12 -72.80
N LEU A 207 -10.17 30.34 -72.23
CA LEU A 207 -9.76 31.67 -72.71
C LEU A 207 -10.80 32.49 -73.50
N GLN A 208 -11.23 33.62 -72.95
CA GLN A 208 -10.87 34.97 -73.46
C GLN A 208 -11.48 36.13 -72.62
N HIS A 209 -10.57 37.07 -72.30
CA HIS A 209 -10.60 38.54 -72.30
C HIS A 209 -11.88 39.41 -72.09
N GLU A 210 -11.64 40.51 -71.33
CA GLU A 210 -12.23 41.87 -71.44
C GLU A 210 -13.71 42.07 -70.99
N GLU A 211 -14.19 43.13 -70.32
CA GLU A 211 -13.80 44.53 -70.05
C GLU A 211 -14.32 44.98 -68.66
N LYS A 212 -13.74 46.05 -68.07
CA LYS A 212 -14.35 46.93 -67.03
C LYS A 212 -15.22 48.00 -67.75
N PRO A 213 -16.18 48.76 -67.14
CA PRO A 213 -16.08 49.37 -65.79
C PRO A 213 -17.40 49.72 -65.04
N MET A 214 -17.25 50.34 -63.85
CA MET A 214 -18.18 51.28 -63.17
C MET A 214 -19.49 50.70 -62.61
N SER A 215 -20.01 51.08 -61.44
CA SER A 215 -19.96 52.36 -60.73
C SER A 215 -20.34 52.16 -59.25
N VAL A 216 -19.91 53.12 -58.42
CA VAL A 216 -20.18 53.21 -56.98
C VAL A 216 -21.52 53.91 -56.80
N GLU A 217 -22.39 53.42 -55.92
CA GLU A 217 -23.39 54.28 -55.30
C GLU A 217 -23.57 53.93 -53.81
N PHE A 218 -23.42 54.97 -53.01
CA PHE A 218 -23.45 55.01 -51.56
C PHE A 218 -24.70 55.79 -51.20
N ASP A 219 -25.59 55.25 -50.37
CA ASP A 219 -26.48 56.13 -49.63
C ASP A 219 -26.91 55.56 -48.29
N GLY A 220 -26.93 56.43 -47.29
CA GLY A 220 -26.99 56.09 -45.88
C GLY A 220 -28.39 56.15 -45.26
N ARG A 221 -28.36 56.06 -43.92
CA ARG A 221 -29.35 56.49 -42.92
C ARG A 221 -30.50 55.53 -42.49
N PHE A 222 -30.31 55.05 -41.25
CA PHE A 222 -31.22 55.06 -40.09
C PHE A 222 -32.55 54.25 -40.03
N THR A 223 -32.62 53.37 -39.00
CA THR A 223 -33.67 53.10 -37.95
C THR A 223 -35.15 52.89 -38.36
N HIS A 224 -35.98 52.00 -37.79
CA HIS A 224 -36.24 51.69 -36.37
C HIS A 224 -37.29 50.53 -36.26
N SER A 225 -37.18 49.72 -35.19
CA SER A 225 -38.24 49.16 -34.30
C SER A 225 -39.51 48.44 -34.84
N LYS A 226 -39.85 47.26 -34.27
CA LYS A 226 -40.89 47.18 -33.20
C LYS A 226 -40.94 45.83 -32.46
N SER A 227 -41.12 45.97 -31.15
CA SER A 227 -41.42 44.97 -30.12
C SER A 227 -42.85 44.45 -30.18
N GLY A 228 -43.07 43.22 -29.70
CA GLY A 228 -44.35 42.63 -29.34
C GLY A 228 -44.22 41.75 -28.09
N GLU A 229 -44.59 42.33 -26.94
CA GLU A 229 -44.83 41.69 -25.63
C GLU A 229 -46.16 40.89 -25.69
N ILE A 230 -46.44 39.86 -24.87
CA ILE A 230 -47.28 39.97 -23.65
C ILE A 230 -47.52 38.56 -23.02
N ILE A 231 -47.15 38.44 -21.72
CA ILE A 231 -47.88 37.85 -20.55
C ILE A 231 -48.39 36.38 -20.63
N GLY A 232 -48.22 35.48 -19.66
CA GLY A 232 -47.63 35.52 -18.32
C GLY A 232 -48.12 34.36 -17.42
N LYS A 233 -47.60 34.32 -16.18
CA LYS A 233 -48.17 33.76 -14.92
C LYS A 233 -48.14 32.22 -14.70
N HIS A 234 -47.82 31.63 -13.54
CA HIS A 234 -47.58 32.08 -12.15
C HIS A 234 -46.84 30.96 -11.34
N SER A 235 -46.02 31.40 -10.37
CA SER A 235 -45.84 30.95 -8.95
C SER A 235 -45.60 29.48 -8.55
N ALA A 236 -44.95 29.13 -7.44
CA ALA A 236 -43.88 29.64 -6.55
C ALA A 236 -43.92 28.75 -5.29
N VAL A 237 -42.75 28.57 -4.65
CA VAL A 237 -42.48 28.01 -3.30
C VAL A 237 -42.58 26.50 -3.12
#